data_AF-A0A3E1P2X2-F1
#
_entry.id   AF-A0A3E1P2X2-F1
#
_cell.length_a   1.000
_cell.length_b   1.000
_cell.length_c   1.000
_cell.angle_alpha   90.00
_cell.angle_beta   90.00
_cell.angle_gamma   90.00
#
_symmetry.space_group_name_H-M   'P 1'
#
loop_
_entity.id
_entity.type
_entity.pdbx_description
1 polymer ?
#
loop_
_entity_poly.entity_id
_entity_poly.type
_entity_poly.pdbx_seq_one_letter_code
_entity_poly.pdbx_strand_id
1 'polypeptide(L)'
;MQKEVNINDLWERFTKGSDARSFEVLFHELNPRLIKFCTLYVHYQQVAEEIVSDVFVKCWMDRVQMQVVEKPETYLFIAVKNQALNYNKRFSSIQVVNIEDHDGGGILINEASPELELEKKELIFKMDQAIGTLPRQCGIIFRLIKENGMKYKEVAEILNISHRTVHTQMLRAMKKMSKAMDPYLKKANRQATDNLISTILVLFIFMGN
;
A
#
# COMPACT_ATOMS: atom_id res chain seq x y z
N MET A 1 -23.09 -7.54 8.19
CA MET A 1 -21.99 -8.53 8.19
C MET A 1 -21.26 -8.45 6.86
N GLN A 2 -20.18 -7.68 6.75
CA GLN A 2 -19.27 -7.82 5.61
C GLN A 2 -18.50 -9.13 5.80
N LYS A 3 -18.66 -10.05 4.86
CA LYS A 3 -17.90 -11.29 4.82
C LYS A 3 -16.48 -10.91 4.41
N GLU A 4 -15.50 -11.15 5.28
CA GLU A 4 -14.09 -10.90 4.99
C GLU A 4 -13.70 -11.65 3.71
N VAL A 5 -13.16 -10.92 2.72
CA VAL A 5 -12.83 -11.47 1.41
C VAL A 5 -11.61 -12.37 1.56
N ASN A 6 -11.79 -13.68 1.37
CA ASN A 6 -10.68 -14.63 1.43
C ASN A 6 -9.99 -14.74 0.06
N ILE A 7 -8.86 -14.05 -0.07
CA ILE A 7 -8.05 -14.02 -1.30
C ILE A 7 -7.62 -15.43 -1.75
N ASN A 8 -7.28 -16.33 -0.82
CA ASN A 8 -6.83 -17.69 -1.17
C ASN A 8 -7.96 -18.53 -1.77
N ASP A 9 -9.17 -18.43 -1.21
CA ASP A 9 -10.36 -19.12 -1.74
C ASP A 9 -10.70 -18.61 -3.15
N LEU A 10 -10.71 -17.29 -3.36
CA LEU A 10 -10.96 -16.71 -4.67
C LEU A 10 -9.90 -17.14 -5.69
N TRP A 11 -8.62 -17.17 -5.27
CA TRP A 11 -7.51 -17.62 -6.12
C TRP A 11 -7.68 -19.08 -6.54
N GLU A 12 -7.98 -19.97 -5.59
CA GLU A 12 -8.21 -21.39 -5.87
C GLU A 12 -9.38 -21.57 -6.85
N ARG A 13 -10.49 -20.86 -6.62
CA ARG A 13 -11.69 -20.96 -7.45
C ARG A 13 -11.47 -20.49 -8.89
N PHE A 14 -10.74 -19.38 -9.11
CA PHE A 14 -10.47 -18.98 -10.50
C PHE A 14 -9.44 -19.89 -11.18
N THR A 15 -8.40 -20.34 -10.46
CA THR A 15 -7.33 -21.15 -11.06
C THR A 15 -7.78 -22.57 -11.39
N LYS A 16 -8.66 -23.17 -10.57
CA LYS A 16 -9.19 -24.53 -10.81
C LYS A 16 -10.50 -24.52 -11.60
N GLY A 17 -11.43 -23.63 -11.26
CA GLY A 17 -12.78 -23.61 -11.82
C GLY A 17 -12.94 -22.72 -13.05
N SER A 18 -11.92 -21.91 -13.41
CA SER A 18 -12.08 -20.80 -14.37
C SER A 18 -13.23 -19.86 -14.00
N ASP A 19 -13.49 -19.69 -12.71
CA ASP A 19 -14.56 -18.84 -12.18
C ASP A 19 -14.23 -17.36 -12.39
N ALA A 20 -14.80 -16.79 -13.45
CA ALA A 20 -14.64 -15.38 -13.81
C ALA A 20 -15.08 -14.43 -12.69
N ARG A 21 -16.11 -14.80 -11.92
CA ARG A 21 -16.61 -13.96 -10.82
C ARG A 21 -15.63 -13.93 -9.66
N SER A 22 -14.99 -15.06 -9.37
CA SER A 22 -13.95 -15.10 -8.33
C SER A 22 -12.73 -14.24 -8.73
N PHE A 23 -12.36 -14.26 -10.00
CA PHE A 23 -11.29 -13.40 -10.53
C PHE A 23 -11.67 -11.92 -10.52
N GLU A 24 -12.90 -11.56 -10.87
CA GLU A 24 -13.40 -10.19 -10.82
C GLU A 24 -13.36 -9.62 -9.38
N VAL A 25 -13.81 -10.40 -8.39
CA VAL A 25 -13.75 -9.98 -6.97
C VAL A 25 -12.30 -9.81 -6.52
N LEU A 26 -11.42 -10.75 -6.88
CA LEU A 26 -9.98 -10.66 -6.59
C LEU A 26 -9.36 -9.39 -7.20
N PHE A 27 -9.71 -9.08 -8.45
CA PHE A 27 -9.28 -7.87 -9.14
C PHE A 27 -9.73 -6.62 -8.39
N HIS A 28 -11.01 -6.49 -8.06
CA HIS A 28 -11.52 -5.30 -7.35
C HIS A 28 -10.88 -5.09 -5.98
N GLU A 29 -10.58 -6.17 -5.26
CA GLU A 29 -9.96 -6.10 -3.94
C GLU A 29 -8.48 -5.69 -4.00
N LEU A 30 -7.72 -6.25 -4.93
CA LEU A 30 -6.26 -6.08 -4.96
C LEU A 30 -5.79 -4.97 -5.91
N ASN A 31 -6.55 -4.64 -6.96
CA ASN A 31 -6.15 -3.68 -7.98
C ASN A 31 -5.78 -2.29 -7.42
N PRO A 32 -6.60 -1.63 -6.56
CA PRO A 32 -6.25 -0.32 -6.02
C PRO A 32 -4.96 -0.35 -5.17
N ARG A 33 -4.77 -1.43 -4.41
CA ARG A 33 -3.62 -1.66 -3.54
C ARG A 33 -2.33 -1.87 -4.34
N LEU A 34 -2.42 -2.65 -5.42
CA LEU A 34 -1.31 -2.93 -6.34
C LEU A 34 -0.92 -1.69 -7.15
N ILE A 35 -1.90 -0.91 -7.63
CA ILE A 35 -1.64 0.34 -8.36
C ILE A 35 -0.90 1.33 -7.46
N LYS A 36 -1.42 1.58 -6.25
CA LYS A 36 -0.76 2.47 -5.27
C LYS A 36 0.68 2.03 -5.00
N PHE A 37 0.92 0.73 -4.85
CA PHE A 37 2.27 0.18 -4.68
C PHE A 37 3.15 0.36 -5.92
N CYS A 38 2.62 0.13 -7.12
CA CYS A 38 3.34 0.26 -8.39
C CYS A 38 3.74 1.71 -8.68
N THR A 39 2.89 2.68 -8.36
CA THR A 39 3.17 4.12 -8.49
C THR A 39 4.40 4.55 -7.67
N LEU A 40 4.75 3.84 -6.59
CA LEU A 40 6.00 4.07 -5.84
C LEU A 40 7.28 3.74 -6.64
N TYR A 41 7.14 3.06 -7.78
CA TYR A 41 8.22 2.67 -8.69
C TYR A 41 8.20 3.45 -10.00
N VAL A 42 7.05 3.57 -10.63
CA VAL A 42 6.96 4.17 -11.98
C VAL A 42 6.56 5.64 -11.96
N HIS A 43 6.10 6.18 -10.82
CA HIS A 43 5.72 7.58 -10.61
C HIS A 43 4.55 8.12 -11.45
N TYR A 44 4.08 7.38 -12.46
CA TYR A 44 2.93 7.74 -13.30
C TYR A 44 1.78 6.77 -13.07
N GLN A 45 0.60 7.32 -12.73
CA GLN A 45 -0.60 6.54 -12.41
C GLN A 45 -1.04 5.67 -13.59
N GLN A 46 -1.05 6.22 -14.80
CA GLN A 46 -1.48 5.51 -16.01
C GLN A 46 -0.58 4.30 -16.30
N VAL A 47 0.73 4.46 -16.10
CA VAL A 47 1.71 3.37 -16.26
C VAL A 47 1.51 2.31 -15.18
N ALA A 48 1.23 2.72 -13.94
CA ALA A 48 0.96 1.79 -12.85
C ALA A 48 -0.30 0.95 -13.12
N GLU A 49 -1.37 1.58 -13.61
CA GLU A 49 -2.61 0.92 -14.03
C GLU A 49 -2.36 -0.11 -15.13
N GLU A 50 -1.66 0.27 -16.21
CA GLU A 50 -1.30 -0.62 -17.30
C GLU A 50 -0.51 -1.84 -16.81
N ILE A 51 0.53 -1.62 -15.99
CA ILE A 51 1.34 -2.70 -15.42
C ILE A 51 0.49 -3.66 -14.59
N VAL A 52 -0.38 -3.14 -13.72
CA VAL A 52 -1.21 -4.00 -12.86
C VAL A 52 -2.23 -4.76 -13.69
N SER A 53 -2.86 -4.12 -14.67
CA SER A 53 -3.76 -4.79 -15.63
C SER A 53 -3.06 -5.92 -16.37
N ASP A 54 -1.85 -5.70 -16.87
CA ASP A 54 -1.05 -6.74 -17.55
C ASP A 54 -0.76 -7.94 -16.64
N VAL A 55 -0.42 -7.70 -15.36
CA VAL A 55 -0.21 -8.78 -14.38
C VAL A 55 -1.49 -9.61 -14.22
N PHE A 56 -2.64 -8.96 -14.07
CA PHE A 56 -3.92 -9.66 -13.94
C PHE A 56 -4.29 -10.43 -15.21
N VAL A 57 -4.15 -9.83 -16.40
CA VAL A 57 -4.39 -10.50 -17.68
C VAL A 57 -3.51 -11.74 -17.80
N LYS A 58 -2.23 -11.64 -17.45
CA LYS A 58 -1.32 -12.79 -17.42
C LYS A 58 -1.79 -13.88 -16.46
N CYS A 59 -2.22 -13.52 -15.25
CA CYS A 59 -2.76 -14.48 -14.28
C CYS A 59 -4.00 -15.20 -14.83
N TRP A 60 -4.86 -14.51 -15.58
CA TRP A 60 -6.04 -15.09 -16.21
C TRP A 60 -5.70 -16.05 -17.35
N MET A 61 -4.77 -15.64 -18.23
CA MET A 61 -4.31 -16.45 -19.35
C MET A 61 -3.61 -17.73 -18.86
N ASP A 62 -2.73 -17.60 -17.86
CA ASP A 62 -1.92 -18.68 -17.31
C ASP A 62 -2.58 -19.35 -16.08
N ARG A 63 -3.90 -19.19 -15.87
CA ARG A 63 -4.60 -19.57 -14.63
C ARG A 63 -4.39 -21.01 -14.17
N VAL A 64 -4.20 -21.95 -15.11
CA VAL A 64 -3.93 -23.36 -14.78
C VAL A 64 -2.56 -23.50 -14.12
N GLN A 65 -1.55 -22.77 -14.61
CA GLN A 65 -0.21 -22.76 -14.02
C GLN A 65 -0.21 -22.03 -12.66
N MET A 66 -1.09 -21.04 -12.50
CA MET A 66 -1.23 -20.27 -11.26
C MET A 66 -1.76 -21.09 -10.06
N GLN A 67 -2.22 -22.33 -10.27
CA GLN A 67 -2.65 -23.23 -9.19
C GLN A 67 -1.54 -23.55 -8.18
N VAL A 68 -0.26 -23.47 -8.58
CA VAL A 68 0.89 -23.75 -7.69
C VAL A 68 1.21 -22.60 -6.73
N VAL A 69 0.56 -21.44 -6.91
CA VAL A 69 0.83 -20.24 -6.10
C VAL A 69 0.11 -20.38 -4.75
N GLU A 70 0.88 -20.60 -3.69
CA GLU A 70 0.36 -20.75 -2.32
C GLU A 70 0.00 -19.42 -1.65
N LYS A 71 0.68 -18.32 -2.03
CA LYS A 71 0.46 -16.98 -1.49
C LYS A 71 0.12 -15.98 -2.61
N PRO A 72 -1.13 -15.93 -3.08
CA PRO A 72 -1.58 -15.10 -4.19
C PRO A 72 -1.22 -13.63 -4.06
N GLU A 73 -1.49 -13.06 -2.89
CA GLU A 73 -1.26 -11.63 -2.64
C GLU A 73 0.25 -11.32 -2.70
N THR A 74 1.08 -12.09 -2.00
CA THR A 74 2.54 -11.94 -2.05
C THR A 74 3.07 -12.09 -3.49
N TYR A 75 2.57 -13.08 -4.22
CA TYR A 75 2.93 -13.30 -5.62
C TYR A 75 2.59 -12.09 -6.52
N LEU A 76 1.38 -11.54 -6.40
CA LEU A 76 0.96 -10.39 -7.21
C LEU A 76 1.82 -9.14 -6.93
N PHE A 77 2.14 -8.86 -5.68
CA PHE A 77 3.03 -7.76 -5.33
C PHE A 77 4.45 -7.96 -5.89
N ILE A 78 4.96 -9.21 -5.89
CA ILE A 78 6.24 -9.54 -6.52
C ILE A 78 6.17 -9.32 -8.04
N ALA A 79 5.11 -9.82 -8.69
CA ALA A 79 4.92 -9.70 -10.13
C ALA A 79 4.87 -8.23 -10.58
N VAL A 80 4.05 -7.43 -9.91
CA VAL A 80 3.91 -5.98 -10.15
C VAL A 80 5.25 -5.26 -9.92
N LYS A 81 5.95 -5.53 -8.82
CA LYS A 81 7.28 -4.95 -8.56
C LYS A 81 8.25 -5.27 -9.69
N ASN A 82 8.30 -6.53 -10.13
CA ASN A 82 9.22 -6.97 -11.16
C ASN A 82 8.91 -6.29 -12.51
N GLN A 83 7.63 -6.16 -12.87
CA GLN A 83 7.22 -5.48 -14.09
C GLN A 83 7.51 -3.97 -14.04
N ALA A 84 7.29 -3.32 -12.89
CA ALA A 84 7.67 -1.92 -12.67
C ALA A 84 9.19 -1.68 -12.78
N LEU A 85 10.00 -2.58 -12.22
CA LEU A 85 11.45 -2.52 -12.37
C LEU A 85 11.89 -2.75 -13.82
N ASN A 86 11.21 -3.64 -14.55
CA ASN A 86 11.47 -3.86 -15.97
C ASN A 86 11.09 -2.64 -16.82
N TYR A 87 9.96 -2.00 -16.53
CA TYR A 87 9.58 -0.71 -17.13
C TYR A 87 10.69 0.32 -16.90
N ASN A 88 11.08 0.56 -15.64
CA ASN A 88 12.13 1.54 -15.34
C ASN A 88 13.47 1.23 -16.03
N LYS A 89 13.85 -0.05 -16.17
CA LYS A 89 15.07 -0.45 -16.91
C LYS A 89 14.97 -0.17 -18.41
N ARG A 90 13.79 -0.32 -19.01
CA ARG A 90 13.56 -0.05 -20.44
C ARG A 90 13.54 1.44 -20.74
N PHE A 91 12.98 2.23 -19.82
CA PHE A 91 12.80 3.67 -19.98
C PHE A 91 13.90 4.51 -19.30
N SER A 92 14.87 3.89 -18.61
CA SER A 92 16.03 4.60 -18.01
C SER A 92 16.94 5.27 -19.05
N SER A 93 16.81 4.91 -20.33
CA SER A 93 17.53 5.52 -21.46
C SER A 93 16.81 6.75 -22.02
N ILE A 94 15.57 7.00 -21.58
CA ILE A 94 14.74 8.12 -22.04
C ILE A 94 14.62 9.07 -20.85
N GLN A 95 15.44 10.12 -20.83
CA GLN A 95 15.20 11.26 -19.95
C GLN A 95 13.88 11.91 -20.38
N VAL A 96 12.78 11.52 -19.74
CA VAL A 96 11.52 12.24 -19.84
C VAL A 96 11.51 13.30 -18.76
N VAL A 97 11.27 14.53 -19.20
CA VAL A 97 11.11 15.75 -18.40
C VAL A 97 10.12 15.49 -17.26
N ASN A 98 10.52 15.81 -16.02
CA ASN A 98 9.60 15.91 -14.89
C ASN A 98 8.58 17.01 -15.20
N ILE A 99 7.35 16.62 -15.51
CA ILE A 99 6.20 17.47 -15.30
C ILE A 99 5.74 17.11 -13.89
N GLU A 100 6.04 17.99 -12.93
CA GLU A 100 5.42 17.97 -11.62
C GLU A 100 3.93 18.21 -11.82
N ASP A 101 3.11 17.17 -11.69
CA ASP A 101 1.68 17.26 -11.41
C ASP A 101 1.16 15.87 -11.03
N HIS A 102 0.81 15.67 -9.75
CA HIS A 102 -0.50 15.15 -9.37
C HIS A 102 -0.72 15.25 -7.84
N ASP A 103 -1.47 16.27 -7.44
CA ASP A 103 -2.35 16.24 -6.28
C ASP A 103 -3.59 15.42 -6.66
N GLY A 104 -3.84 14.30 -5.97
CA GLY A 104 -4.81 13.31 -6.47
C GLY A 104 -5.11 12.19 -5.48
N GLY A 105 -5.70 12.55 -4.33
CA GLY A 105 -6.23 11.60 -3.36
C GLY A 105 -7.57 12.07 -2.82
N GLY A 106 -8.65 11.88 -3.58
CA GLY A 106 -10.01 12.12 -3.10
C GLY A 106 -10.41 11.10 -2.04
N ILE A 107 -10.65 11.56 -0.81
CA ILE A 107 -11.27 10.76 0.26
C ILE A 107 -12.74 11.18 0.33
N LEU A 108 -13.64 10.21 0.18
CA LEU A 108 -15.09 10.33 0.37
C LEU A 108 -15.38 10.73 1.82
N ILE A 109 -16.07 11.86 1.99
CA ILE A 109 -16.32 12.50 3.30
C ILE A 109 -17.72 12.13 3.77
N ASN A 110 -17.81 11.61 4.99
CA ASN A 110 -19.04 11.44 5.75
C ASN A 110 -19.11 12.53 6.83
N GLU A 111 -20.30 13.01 7.13
CA GLU A 111 -20.59 14.23 7.90
C GLU A 111 -19.99 14.22 9.31
N ALA A 112 -18.95 15.04 9.52
CA ALA A 112 -18.46 15.47 10.83
C ALA A 112 -18.07 16.97 10.74
N SER A 113 -17.99 17.67 11.89
CA SER A 113 -17.89 19.13 11.94
C SER A 113 -16.74 19.70 11.08
N PRO A 114 -16.93 20.86 10.42
CA PRO A 114 -15.94 21.45 9.53
C PRO A 114 -14.55 21.64 10.16
N GLU A 115 -14.48 21.96 11.46
CA GLU A 115 -13.22 22.13 12.17
C GLU A 115 -12.47 20.80 12.36
N LEU A 116 -13.17 19.71 12.69
CA LEU A 116 -12.56 18.39 12.91
C LEU A 116 -12.05 17.80 11.58
N GLU A 117 -12.77 18.02 10.49
CA GLU A 117 -12.35 17.59 9.15
C GLU A 117 -11.11 18.33 8.65
N LEU A 118 -10.99 19.62 8.96
CA LEU A 118 -9.79 20.39 8.63
C LEU A 118 -8.58 19.87 9.42
N GLU A 119 -8.73 19.60 10.71
CA GLU A 119 -7.65 19.03 11.54
C GLU A 119 -7.22 17.64 11.06
N LYS A 120 -8.16 16.79 10.62
CA LYS A 120 -7.86 15.48 10.03
C LYS A 120 -7.08 15.61 8.72
N LYS A 121 -7.51 16.48 7.82
CA LYS A 121 -6.83 16.72 6.53
C LYS A 121 -5.41 17.23 6.74
N GLU A 122 -5.23 18.16 7.68
CA GLU A 122 -3.90 18.65 8.05
C GLU A 122 -3.03 17.51 8.61
N LEU A 123 -3.58 16.67 9.48
CA LEU A 123 -2.87 15.52 10.04
C LEU A 123 -2.43 14.52 8.98
N ILE A 124 -3.34 14.13 8.07
CA ILE A 124 -3.05 13.20 6.96
C ILE A 124 -1.96 13.78 6.06
N PHE A 125 -2.09 15.05 5.67
CA PHE A 125 -1.09 15.73 4.83
C PHE A 125 0.29 15.76 5.49
N LYS A 126 0.37 16.00 6.80
CA LYS A 126 1.63 15.99 7.55
C LYS A 126 2.23 14.59 7.68
N MET A 127 1.39 13.56 7.81
CA MET A 127 1.83 12.17 7.76
C MET A 127 2.43 11.83 6.39
N ASP A 128 1.76 12.24 5.31
CA ASP A 128 2.27 12.03 3.95
C ASP A 128 3.59 12.75 3.71
N GLN A 129 3.75 13.99 4.20
CA GLN A 129 5.05 14.69 4.18
C GLN A 129 6.11 13.94 4.97
N ALA A 130 5.80 13.48 6.19
CA ALA A 130 6.75 12.74 7.02
C ALA A 130 7.19 11.43 6.34
N ILE A 131 6.25 10.70 5.72
CA ILE A 131 6.52 9.50 4.93
C ILE A 131 7.36 9.85 3.69
N GLY A 132 7.08 10.98 3.02
CA GLY A 132 7.83 11.47 1.86
C GLY A 132 9.30 11.77 2.18
N THR A 133 9.61 12.14 3.42
CA THR A 133 11.01 12.31 3.85
C THR A 133 11.74 11.00 4.18
N LEU A 134 11.05 9.86 4.25
CA LEU A 134 11.70 8.58 4.48
C LEU A 134 12.54 8.18 3.26
N PRO A 135 13.69 7.50 3.45
CA PRO A 135 14.32 6.80 2.35
C PRO A 135 13.28 5.91 1.66
N ARG A 136 13.22 5.95 0.33
CA ARG A 136 12.18 5.32 -0.49
C ARG A 136 11.83 3.89 -0.04
N GLN A 137 12.83 3.08 0.26
CA GLN A 137 12.66 1.71 0.72
C GLN A 137 11.96 1.60 2.10
N CYS A 138 12.24 2.50 3.03
CA CYS A 138 11.55 2.56 4.32
C CYS A 138 10.06 2.91 4.15
N GLY A 139 9.74 3.88 3.27
CA GLY A 139 8.37 4.26 2.97
C GLY A 139 7.58 3.11 2.32
N ILE A 140 8.20 2.37 1.40
CA ILE A 140 7.60 1.17 0.80
C ILE A 140 7.31 0.10 1.86
N ILE A 141 8.28 -0.22 2.72
CA ILE A 141 8.11 -1.21 3.81
C ILE A 141 6.96 -0.80 4.73
N PHE A 142 6.94 0.47 5.14
CA PHE A 142 5.89 1.00 6.01
C PHE A 142 4.50 0.83 5.39
N ARG A 143 4.31 1.19 4.12
CA ARG A 143 3.02 1.05 3.43
C ARG A 143 2.58 -0.40 3.29
N LEU A 144 3.48 -1.30 2.89
CA LEU A 144 3.15 -2.72 2.78
C LEU A 144 2.67 -3.31 4.13
N ILE A 145 3.30 -2.91 5.24
CA ILE A 145 2.90 -3.41 6.57
C ILE A 145 1.61 -2.71 7.05
N LYS A 146 1.56 -1.38 7.00
CA LYS A 146 0.52 -0.60 7.68
C LYS A 146 -0.72 -0.35 6.83
N GLU A 147 -0.56 -0.14 5.53
CA GLU A 147 -1.67 0.09 4.61
C GLU A 147 -2.16 -1.21 3.98
N ASN A 148 -1.22 -2.12 3.65
CA ASN A 148 -1.56 -3.39 3.04
C ASN A 148 -1.70 -4.54 4.05
N GLY A 149 -1.40 -4.34 5.34
CA GLY A 149 -1.58 -5.38 6.36
C GLY A 149 -0.63 -6.57 6.23
N MET A 150 0.45 -6.44 5.45
CA MET A 150 1.37 -7.55 5.20
C MET A 150 2.27 -7.85 6.39
N LYS A 151 2.59 -9.13 6.54
CA LYS A 151 3.53 -9.61 7.54
C LYS A 151 4.96 -9.31 7.10
N TYR A 152 5.85 -9.18 8.08
CA TYR A 152 7.26 -8.87 7.86
C TYR A 152 7.95 -9.90 6.95
N LYS A 153 7.56 -11.19 7.04
CA LYS A 153 8.04 -12.25 6.15
C LYS A 153 7.61 -12.04 4.71
N GLU A 154 6.35 -11.68 4.48
CA GLU A 154 5.82 -11.41 3.13
C GLU A 154 6.49 -10.18 2.53
N VAL A 155 6.71 -9.14 3.31
CA VAL A 155 7.45 -7.95 2.85
C VAL A 155 8.91 -8.27 2.51
N ALA A 156 9.56 -9.14 3.30
CA ALA A 156 10.92 -9.62 3.01
C ALA A 156 10.96 -10.37 1.67
N GLU A 157 9.98 -11.24 1.43
CA GLU A 157 9.79 -11.96 0.16
C GLU A 157 9.53 -10.97 -1.00
N ILE A 158 8.58 -10.04 -0.85
CA ILE A 158 8.22 -9.05 -1.87
C ILE A 158 9.40 -8.19 -2.25
N LEU A 159 10.19 -7.71 -1.28
CA LEU A 159 11.30 -6.79 -1.54
C LEU A 159 12.64 -7.50 -1.78
N ASN A 160 12.69 -8.83 -1.62
CA ASN A 160 13.91 -9.63 -1.69
C ASN A 160 15.02 -9.10 -0.76
N ILE A 161 14.68 -8.92 0.51
CA ILE A 161 15.60 -8.46 1.57
C ILE A 161 15.44 -9.33 2.82
N SER A 162 16.40 -9.26 3.76
CA SER A 162 16.28 -10.04 4.99
C SER A 162 15.13 -9.54 5.88
N HIS A 163 14.50 -10.46 6.62
CA HIS A 163 13.51 -10.13 7.65
C HIS A 163 14.06 -9.12 8.68
N ARG A 164 15.35 -9.23 9.02
CA ARG A 164 16.03 -8.27 9.89
C ARG A 164 16.07 -6.88 9.28
N THR A 165 16.32 -6.78 7.97
CA THR A 165 16.31 -5.50 7.24
C THR A 165 14.92 -4.88 7.27
N VAL A 166 13.86 -5.66 7.02
CA VAL A 166 12.48 -5.18 7.14
C VAL A 166 12.22 -4.60 8.53
N HIS A 167 12.58 -5.35 9.58
CA HIS A 167 12.41 -4.90 10.96
C HIS A 167 13.17 -3.61 11.27
N THR A 168 14.45 -3.53 10.92
CA THR A 168 15.27 -2.32 11.15
C THR A 168 14.72 -1.10 10.41
N GLN A 169 14.28 -1.26 9.16
CA GLN A 169 13.70 -0.16 8.39
C GLN A 169 12.34 0.25 8.93
N MET A 170 11.54 -0.69 9.42
CA MET A 170 10.26 -0.39 10.08
C MET A 170 10.47 0.40 11.38
N LEU A 171 11.44 0.02 12.22
CA LEU A 171 11.79 0.79 13.42
C LEU A 171 12.22 2.23 13.07
N ARG A 172 13.00 2.40 12.00
CA ARG A 172 13.41 3.72 11.52
C ARG A 172 12.21 4.54 11.03
N ALA A 173 11.29 3.91 10.29
CA ALA A 173 10.05 4.55 9.84
C ALA A 173 9.21 5.00 11.03
N MET A 174 8.96 4.12 12.00
CA MET A 174 8.18 4.43 13.20
C MET A 174 8.80 5.53 14.03
N LYS A 175 10.12 5.53 14.24
CA LYS A 175 10.81 6.60 14.97
C LYS A 175 10.65 7.95 14.27
N LYS A 176 10.73 7.98 12.93
CA LYS A 176 10.56 9.22 12.17
C LYS A 176 9.11 9.70 12.21
N MET A 177 8.15 8.80 12.07
CA MET A 177 6.73 9.09 12.17
C MET A 177 6.36 9.62 13.55
N SER A 178 6.84 8.98 14.63
CA SER A 178 6.65 9.44 16.01
C SER A 178 7.17 10.88 16.16
N LYS A 179 8.40 11.16 15.73
CA LYS A 179 8.99 12.50 15.84
C LYS A 179 8.18 13.56 15.08
N ALA A 180 7.68 13.23 13.88
CA ALA A 180 6.82 14.13 13.11
C ALA A 180 5.48 14.38 13.82
N MET A 181 5.01 13.40 14.58
CA MET A 181 3.72 13.41 15.24
C MET A 181 3.74 13.95 16.68
N ASP A 182 4.92 14.06 17.30
CA ASP A 182 5.12 14.56 18.68
C ASP A 182 4.38 15.87 19.00
N PRO A 183 4.35 16.90 18.12
CA PRO A 183 3.62 18.14 18.39
C PRO A 183 2.11 17.90 18.53
N TYR A 184 1.55 16.99 17.73
CA TYR A 184 0.14 16.67 17.68
C TYR A 184 -0.27 15.77 18.85
N LEU A 185 0.57 14.80 19.23
CA LEU A 185 0.37 13.98 20.44
C LEU A 185 0.33 14.84 21.71
N LYS A 186 1.18 15.87 21.79
CA LYS A 186 1.19 16.82 22.91
C LYS A 186 -0.03 17.74 22.90
N LYS A 187 -0.52 18.16 21.73
CA LYS A 187 -1.74 18.97 21.59
C LYS A 187 -2.98 18.17 21.99
N ALA A 188 -3.12 16.94 21.48
CA ALA A 188 -4.23 16.04 21.79
C ALA A 188 -4.31 15.69 23.29
N ASN A 189 -3.17 15.38 23.94
CA ASN A 189 -3.14 15.13 25.39
C ASN A 189 -3.50 16.35 26.24
N ARG A 190 -3.33 17.58 25.72
CA ARG A 190 -3.66 18.82 26.43
C ARG A 190 -5.12 19.23 26.29
N GLN A 191 -5.79 18.83 25.21
CA GLN A 191 -7.13 19.33 24.88
C GLN A 191 -8.26 18.44 25.39
N ALA A 192 -8.00 17.29 26.03
CA ALA A 192 -9.03 16.33 26.42
C ALA A 192 -10.06 16.08 25.30
N THR A 193 -9.61 16.12 24.05
CA THR A 193 -10.44 15.93 22.87
C THR A 193 -10.65 14.45 22.63
N ASP A 194 -11.90 14.10 22.37
CA ASP A 194 -12.46 12.76 22.26
C ASP A 194 -11.52 11.71 21.68
N ASN A 195 -11.68 10.51 22.25
CA ASN A 195 -10.92 9.29 22.02
C ASN A 195 -10.53 9.02 20.55
N LEU A 196 -11.21 9.56 19.54
CA LEU A 196 -10.96 9.25 18.13
C LEU A 196 -9.56 9.66 17.62
N ILE A 197 -9.05 10.88 17.90
CA ILE A 197 -7.72 11.31 17.40
C ILE A 197 -6.60 10.57 18.12
N SER A 198 -6.71 10.42 19.43
CA SER A 198 -5.79 9.61 20.22
C SER A 198 -5.83 8.15 19.79
N THR A 199 -7.00 7.59 19.50
CA THR A 199 -7.17 6.22 19.00
C THR A 199 -6.62 6.06 17.59
N ILE A 200 -6.80 7.02 16.68
CA ILE A 200 -6.20 6.97 15.33
C ILE A 200 -4.67 6.99 15.46
N LEU A 201 -4.12 7.88 16.27
CA LEU A 201 -2.68 7.97 16.51
C LEU A 201 -2.11 6.71 17.18
N VAL A 202 -2.82 6.15 18.17
CA VAL A 202 -2.45 4.92 18.86
C VAL A 202 -2.60 3.71 17.94
N LEU A 203 -3.66 3.60 17.11
CA LEU A 203 -3.80 2.53 16.12
C LEU A 203 -2.69 2.58 15.07
N PHE A 204 -2.36 3.77 14.56
CA PHE A 204 -1.25 3.96 13.62
C PHE A 204 0.10 3.55 14.23
N ILE A 205 0.35 3.88 15.50
CA ILE A 205 1.61 3.60 16.21
C ILE A 205 1.68 2.15 16.76
N PHE A 206 0.60 1.58 17.28
CA PHE A 206 0.58 0.33 18.06
C PHE A 206 -0.01 -0.90 17.36
N MET A 207 -0.68 -0.80 16.21
CA MET A 207 -1.07 -2.00 15.43
C MET A 207 0.13 -2.63 14.73
N GLY A 208 1.05 -3.22 15.49
CA GLY A 208 2.31 -3.76 14.98
C GLY A 208 3.01 -4.75 15.90
N ASN A 209 2.26 -5.44 16.77
CA ASN A 209 2.71 -6.68 17.41
C ASN A 209 2.09 -7.88 16.70
#